data_AF-A0A9E2R011-F1
#
_entry.id   AF-A0A9E2R011-F1
#
_cell.length_a   1.000
_cell.length_b   1.000
_cell.length_c   1.000
_cell.angle_alpha   90.00
_cell.angle_beta   90.00
_cell.angle_gamma   90.00
#
_symmetry.space_group_name_H-M   'P 1'
#
loop_
_entity.id
_entity.type
_entity.pdbx_description
1 polymer ?
#
loop_
_entity_poly.entity_id
_entity_poly.type
_entity_poly.pdbx_seq_one_letter_code
_entity_poly.pdbx_strand_id
1 'polypeptide(L)'
;MTRNRPRLSRLHVIAVVATLAWVLGAGLYSAWNNSMTSDEGVHAASGYLVLTRHEFRFDPEHPYLFKIISALPLLAVRLNPPSDDQRLWNAAWPSNYDSWKEARQWADEWFYNSG
;
A
#
# COMPACT_ATOMS: atom_id res chain seq x y z
N MET A 1 14.59 2.63 44.81
CA MET A 1 14.40 3.69 43.79
C MET A 1 13.01 3.55 43.17
N THR A 2 12.04 4.36 43.59
CA THR A 2 10.66 4.35 43.03
C THR A 2 10.57 5.41 41.93
N ARG A 3 10.42 4.97 40.68
CA ARG A 3 10.31 5.86 39.50
C ARG A 3 8.90 6.47 39.47
N ASN A 4 8.77 7.75 39.83
CA ASN A 4 7.55 8.52 39.61
C ASN A 4 7.29 8.61 38.09
N ARG A 5 6.28 7.90 37.59
CA ARG A 5 5.80 8.08 36.22
C ARG A 5 4.78 9.23 36.23
N PRO A 6 4.94 10.27 35.39
CA PRO A 6 3.96 11.35 35.32
C PRO A 6 2.61 10.77 34.89
N ARG A 7 1.54 11.11 35.63
CA ARG A 7 0.17 10.77 35.24
C ARG A 7 -0.25 11.71 34.11
N LEU A 8 -0.60 11.16 32.95
CA LEU A 8 -1.14 11.93 31.84
C LEU A 8 -2.45 12.62 32.29
N SER A 9 -2.54 13.93 32.12
CA SER A 9 -3.78 14.65 32.43
C SER A 9 -4.85 14.38 31.36
N ARG A 10 -6.13 14.53 31.73
CA ARG A 10 -7.25 14.35 30.78
C ARG A 10 -7.10 15.22 29.52
N LEU A 11 -6.56 16.43 29.69
CA LEU A 11 -6.26 17.34 28.58
C LEU A 11 -5.24 16.76 27.60
N HIS A 12 -4.19 16.10 28.09
CA HIS A 12 -3.20 15.43 27.22
C HIS A 12 -3.85 14.30 26.42
N VAL A 13 -4.69 13.48 27.06
CA VAL A 13 -5.39 12.39 26.37
C VAL A 13 -6.33 12.95 25.30
N ILE A 14 -7.11 13.99 25.63
CA ILE A 14 -8.00 14.66 24.67
C ILE A 14 -7.19 15.22 23.49
N ALA A 15 -6.07 15.90 23.75
CA ALA A 15 -5.23 16.46 22.71
C ALA A 15 -4.68 15.36 21.78
N VAL A 16 -4.17 14.25 22.33
CA VAL A 16 -3.68 13.12 21.54
C VAL A 16 -4.79 12.52 20.67
N VAL A 17 -5.95 12.26 21.25
CA VAL A 17 -7.10 11.70 20.51
C VAL A 17 -7.55 12.66 19.41
N ALA A 18 -7.65 13.96 19.70
CA ALA A 18 -8.03 14.97 18.72
C ALA A 18 -7.02 15.06 17.57
N THR A 19 -5.73 15.01 17.87
CA THR A 19 -4.68 15.00 16.83
C THR A 19 -4.74 13.74 15.98
N LEU A 20 -4.92 12.56 16.58
CA LEU A 20 -5.05 11.30 15.83
C LEU A 20 -6.30 11.29 14.94
N ALA A 21 -7.43 11.76 15.46
CA ALA A 21 -8.67 11.88 14.70
C ALA A 21 -8.52 12.87 13.53
N TRP A 22 -7.83 14.00 13.76
CA TRP A 22 -7.53 14.97 12.71
C TRP A 22 -6.65 14.36 11.60
N VAL A 23 -5.55 13.69 11.96
CA VAL A 23 -4.65 13.05 10.99
C VAL A 23 -5.38 11.97 10.18
N LEU A 24 -6.19 11.15 10.85
CA LEU A 24 -7.01 10.14 10.17
C LEU A 24 -8.01 10.78 9.21
N GLY A 25 -8.75 11.80 9.66
CA GLY A 25 -9.74 12.51 8.84
C GLY A 25 -9.11 13.19 7.62
N ALA A 26 -7.98 13.87 7.80
CA ALA A 26 -7.23 14.48 6.70
C ALA A 26 -6.69 13.43 5.71
N GLY A 27 -6.20 12.30 6.21
CA GLY A 27 -5.74 11.18 5.38
C GLY A 27 -6.86 10.59 4.53
N LEU A 28 -8.03 10.32 5.12
CA LEU A 28 -9.20 9.82 4.40
C LEU A 28 -9.71 10.83 3.36
N TYR A 29 -9.74 12.12 3.71
CA TYR A 29 -10.11 13.18 2.76
C TYR A 29 -9.14 13.23 1.57
N SER A 30 -7.83 13.13 1.83
CA SER A 30 -6.81 13.06 0.78
C SER A 30 -7.01 11.83 -0.11
N ALA A 31 -7.20 10.64 0.48
CA ALA A 31 -7.41 9.40 -0.26
C ALA A 31 -8.66 9.42 -1.15
N TRP A 32 -9.67 10.22 -0.79
CA TRP A 32 -10.91 10.36 -1.58
C TRP A 32 -10.78 11.34 -2.75
N ASN A 33 -9.96 12.39 -2.59
CA ASN A 33 -9.92 13.51 -3.54
C ASN A 33 -8.68 13.52 -4.45
N ASN A 34 -7.67 12.70 -4.15
CA ASN A 34 -6.43 12.64 -4.91
C ASN A 34 -6.30 11.33 -5.68
N SER A 35 -5.64 11.39 -6.83
CA SER A 35 -5.16 10.21 -7.55
C SER A 35 -3.99 9.56 -6.82
N MET A 36 -3.74 8.28 -7.15
CA MET A 36 -2.64 7.50 -6.59
C MET A 36 -1.28 8.14 -6.89
N THR A 37 -0.37 8.11 -5.92
CA THR A 37 1.05 8.45 -6.15
C THR A 37 1.77 7.33 -6.89
N SER A 38 3.00 7.62 -7.33
CA SER A 38 3.77 6.73 -8.21
C SER A 38 4.05 5.35 -7.61
N ASP A 39 4.20 5.27 -6.29
CA ASP A 39 4.53 4.08 -5.51
C ASP A 39 3.31 3.39 -4.90
N GLU A 40 2.23 4.13 -4.62
CA GLU A 40 1.00 3.61 -4.02
C GLU A 40 0.39 2.47 -4.84
N GLY A 41 0.25 2.67 -6.16
CA GLY A 41 -0.28 1.64 -7.06
C GLY A 41 0.58 0.38 -7.05
N VAL A 42 1.91 0.53 -7.16
CA VAL A 42 2.84 -0.61 -7.22
C VAL A 42 2.80 -1.43 -5.92
N HIS A 43 2.89 -0.77 -4.76
CA HIS A 43 2.89 -1.48 -3.48
C HIS A 43 1.55 -2.15 -3.17
N ALA A 44 0.43 -1.46 -3.46
CA ALA A 44 -0.90 -2.03 -3.28
C ALA A 44 -1.14 -3.23 -4.21
N ALA A 45 -0.69 -3.12 -5.46
CA ALA A 45 -0.80 -4.20 -6.43
C ALA A 45 0.05 -5.42 -6.04
N SER A 46 1.30 -5.18 -5.64
CA SER A 46 2.22 -6.20 -5.14
C SER A 46 1.62 -6.99 -3.97
N GLY A 47 1.12 -6.28 -2.96
CA GLY A 47 0.47 -6.89 -1.81
C GLY A 47 -0.75 -7.72 -2.18
N TYR A 48 -1.57 -7.23 -3.10
CA TYR A 48 -2.76 -7.93 -3.57
C TYR A 48 -2.42 -9.21 -4.33
N LEU A 49 -1.42 -9.17 -5.22
CA LEU A 49 -0.95 -10.34 -5.97
C LEU A 49 -0.37 -11.40 -5.04
N VAL A 50 0.36 -11.00 -4.00
CA VAL A 50 0.80 -11.95 -2.96
C VAL A 50 -0.39 -12.58 -2.23
N LEU A 51 -1.39 -11.78 -1.85
CA LEU A 51 -2.56 -12.27 -1.13
C LEU A 51 -3.46 -13.19 -1.96
N THR A 52 -3.60 -12.94 -3.26
CA THR A 52 -4.57 -13.62 -4.13
C THR A 52 -3.97 -14.69 -5.04
N ARG A 53 -2.73 -14.49 -5.49
CA ARG A 53 -2.04 -15.38 -6.43
C ARG A 53 -0.76 -16.00 -5.85
N HIS A 54 -0.32 -15.60 -4.66
CA HIS A 54 0.98 -16.00 -4.07
C HIS A 54 2.17 -15.60 -4.95
N GLU A 55 2.06 -14.45 -5.64
CA GLU A 55 3.05 -13.96 -6.60
C GLU A 55 3.99 -12.93 -5.99
N PHE A 56 5.24 -13.33 -5.70
CA PHE A 56 6.29 -12.52 -5.03
C PHE A 56 7.34 -11.95 -5.99
N ARG A 57 7.04 -11.88 -7.28
CA ARG A 57 8.00 -11.40 -8.29
C ARG A 57 7.73 -9.95 -8.69
N PHE A 58 6.55 -9.46 -8.37
CA PHE A 58 6.15 -8.08 -8.61
C PHE A 58 6.68 -7.18 -7.48
N ASP A 59 7.50 -6.19 -7.83
CA ASP A 59 8.18 -5.29 -6.89
C ASP A 59 8.93 -6.08 -5.78
N PRO A 60 10.01 -6.82 -6.12
CA PRO A 60 10.73 -7.67 -5.17
C PRO A 60 11.72 -6.92 -4.27
N GLU A 61 11.94 -5.65 -4.57
CA GLU A 61 12.93 -4.76 -3.96
C GLU A 61 12.59 -4.34 -2.53
N HIS A 62 11.31 -4.23 -2.19
CA HIS A 62 10.85 -3.91 -0.84
C HIS A 62 10.21 -5.14 -0.15
N PRO A 63 10.40 -5.32 1.18
CA PRO A 63 9.78 -6.42 1.92
C PRO A 63 8.25 -6.45 1.81
N TYR A 64 7.69 -7.65 1.70
CA TYR A 64 6.27 -7.86 1.42
C TYR A 64 5.31 -7.60 2.59
N LEU A 65 5.78 -7.59 3.84
CA LEU A 65 4.90 -7.49 5.01
C LEU A 65 3.98 -6.27 4.97
N PHE A 66 4.54 -5.08 4.72
CA PHE A 66 3.76 -3.85 4.69
C PHE A 66 2.86 -3.75 3.45
N LYS A 67 3.31 -4.30 2.31
CA LYS A 67 2.51 -4.37 1.07
C LYS A 67 1.27 -5.24 1.26
N ILE A 68 1.44 -6.39 1.90
CA ILE A 68 0.34 -7.30 2.22
C ILE A 68 -0.66 -6.59 3.15
N ILE A 69 -0.19 -5.95 4.22
CA ILE A 69 -1.05 -5.25 5.17
C ILE A 69 -1.80 -4.11 4.48
N SER A 70 -1.13 -3.31 3.64
CA SER A 70 -1.77 -2.20 2.92
C SER A 70 -2.78 -2.67 1.87
N ALA A 71 -2.63 -3.88 1.33
CA ALA A 71 -3.53 -4.46 0.34
C ALA A 71 -4.75 -5.20 0.94
N LEU A 72 -4.79 -5.45 2.26
CA LEU A 72 -5.93 -6.14 2.90
C LEU A 72 -7.30 -5.52 2.59
N PRO A 73 -7.49 -4.18 2.61
CA PRO A 73 -8.78 -3.57 2.28
C PRO A 73 -9.24 -3.87 0.85
N LEU A 74 -8.31 -4.06 -0.10
CA LEU A 74 -8.64 -4.35 -1.50
C LEU A 74 -9.31 -5.73 -1.67
N LEU A 75 -9.13 -6.65 -0.73
CA LEU A 75 -9.81 -7.96 -0.75
C LEU A 75 -11.33 -7.82 -0.68
N ALA A 76 -11.85 -6.74 -0.08
CA ALA A 76 -13.29 -6.47 -0.03
C ALA A 76 -13.86 -6.06 -1.40
N VAL A 77 -13.04 -5.50 -2.29
CA VAL A 77 -13.46 -4.95 -3.59
C VAL A 77 -13.42 -6.01 -4.72
N ARG A 78 -12.80 -7.19 -4.48
CA ARG A 78 -12.74 -8.31 -5.44
C ARG A 78 -12.32 -7.90 -6.86
N LEU A 79 -11.21 -7.16 -6.94
CA LEU A 79 -10.61 -6.77 -8.21
C LEU A 79 -10.11 -7.99 -9.00
N ASN A 80 -10.18 -7.93 -10.33
CA ASN A 80 -9.61 -8.96 -11.20
C ASN A 80 -8.33 -8.42 -11.86
N PRO A 81 -7.13 -8.75 -11.35
CA PRO A 81 -5.89 -8.33 -11.98
C PRO A 81 -5.76 -8.93 -13.39
N PRO A 82 -5.07 -8.25 -14.32
CA PRO A 82 -4.74 -8.82 -15.63
C PRO A 82 -4.11 -10.21 -15.49
N SER A 83 -4.43 -11.12 -16.42
CA SER A 83 -3.87 -12.48 -16.45
C SER A 83 -2.53 -12.56 -17.21
N ASP A 84 -2.17 -11.51 -17.94
CA ASP A 84 -0.93 -11.47 -18.71
C ASP A 84 0.26 -11.07 -17.82
N ASP A 85 0.73 -12.06 -17.07
CA ASP A 85 1.88 -11.93 -16.16
C ASP A 85 3.21 -11.83 -16.93
N GLN A 86 3.23 -12.05 -18.27
CA GLN A 86 4.47 -12.23 -19.04
C GLN A 86 5.36 -10.97 -19.07
N ARG A 87 4.76 -9.77 -18.97
CA ARG A 87 5.49 -8.52 -18.73
C ARG A 87 6.21 -8.52 -17.38
N LEU A 88 5.53 -8.98 -16.32
CA LEU A 88 6.09 -9.08 -14.97
C LEU A 88 7.24 -10.10 -14.92
N TRP A 89 7.09 -11.21 -15.65
CA TRP A 89 8.10 -12.26 -15.77
C TRP A 89 9.41 -11.77 -16.40
N ASN A 90 9.32 -10.96 -17.45
CA ASN A 90 10.50 -10.45 -18.16
C ASN A 90 11.22 -9.35 -17.35
N ALA A 91 10.47 -8.57 -16.56
CA ALA A 91 11.01 -7.49 -15.75
C ALA A 91 11.68 -7.96 -14.45
N ALA A 92 11.29 -9.11 -13.90
CA ALA A 92 11.72 -9.57 -12.58
C ALA A 92 13.14 -10.17 -12.51
N TRP A 93 13.76 -10.50 -13.65
CA TRP A 93 14.97 -11.33 -13.68
C TRP A 93 16.30 -10.60 -14.02
N PRO A 94 16.35 -9.56 -14.86
CA PRO A 94 17.60 -8.85 -15.08
C PRO A 94 17.83 -7.83 -13.95
N SER A 95 18.90 -8.00 -13.16
CA SER A 95 19.26 -7.10 -12.05
C SER A 95 19.62 -5.66 -12.47
N ASN A 96 19.69 -5.40 -13.77
CA ASN A 96 19.96 -4.10 -14.40
C ASN A 96 18.73 -3.53 -15.13
N TYR A 97 17.55 -4.13 -14.94
CA TYR A 97 16.31 -3.70 -15.55
C TYR A 97 15.52 -2.79 -14.62
N ASP A 98 15.03 -1.68 -15.13
CA ASP A 98 14.13 -0.78 -14.40
C ASP A 98 12.71 -1.37 -14.38
N SER A 99 12.50 -2.36 -13.53
CA SER A 99 11.20 -3.00 -13.33
C SER A 99 10.14 -2.05 -12.77
N TRP A 100 10.55 -0.92 -12.18
CA TRP A 100 9.63 0.05 -11.57
C TRP A 100 8.69 0.67 -12.58
N LYS A 101 9.22 1.09 -13.74
CA LYS A 101 8.42 1.75 -14.76
C LYS A 101 7.30 0.85 -15.26
N GLU A 102 7.60 -0.43 -15.44
CA GLU A 102 6.64 -1.42 -15.93
C GLU A 102 5.67 -1.89 -14.85
N ALA A 103 6.16 -2.12 -13.63
CA ALA A 103 5.32 -2.42 -12.49
C ALA A 103 4.31 -1.29 -12.24
N ARG A 104 4.75 -0.03 -12.36
CA ARG A 104 3.88 1.14 -12.27
C ARG A 104 2.86 1.17 -13.40
N GLN A 105 3.29 1.05 -14.65
CA GLN A 105 2.37 1.05 -15.79
C GLN A 105 1.33 -0.06 -15.67
N TRP A 106 1.75 -1.25 -15.26
CA TRP A 106 0.86 -2.39 -15.03
C TRP A 106 -0.13 -2.11 -13.90
N ALA A 107 0.32 -1.54 -12.78
CA ALA A 107 -0.55 -1.19 -11.65
C ALA A 107 -1.55 -0.09 -12.02
N ASP A 108 -1.10 0.96 -12.71
CA ASP A 108 -1.96 2.04 -13.21
C ASP A 108 -3.00 1.48 -14.19
N GLU A 109 -2.57 0.70 -15.20
CA GLU A 109 -3.47 0.03 -16.14
C GLU A 109 -4.50 -0.83 -15.42
N TRP A 110 -4.08 -1.57 -14.39
CA TRP A 110 -5.00 -2.38 -13.62
C TRP A 110 -6.00 -1.51 -12.85
N PHE A 111 -5.55 -0.61 -11.96
CA PHE A 111 -6.47 0.14 -11.08
C PHE A 111 -7.41 1.06 -11.85
N TYR A 112 -6.95 1.71 -12.92
CA TYR A 112 -7.81 2.60 -13.71
C TYR A 112 -8.78 1.86 -14.65
N ASN A 113 -8.52 0.59 -15.00
CA ASN A 113 -9.41 -0.22 -15.83
C ASN A 113 -10.20 -1.28 -15.04
N SER A 114 -10.08 -1.31 -13.70
CA SER A 114 -10.79 -2.27 -12.83
C SER A 114 -12.21 -1.86 -12.43
N GLY A 115 -12.72 -0.75 -12.98
CA GLY A 115 -14.04 -0.19 -12.69
C GLY A 115 -15.13 -0.68 -13.62
#